data_AF-A0A2E1VK00-F1
#
_entry.id   AF-A0A2E1VK00-F1
#
_cell.length_a   1.000
_cell.length_b   1.000
_cell.length_c   1.000
_cell.angle_alpha   90.00
_cell.angle_beta   90.00
_cell.angle_gamma   90.00
#
_symmetry.space_group_name_H-M   'P 1'
#
loop_
_entity.id
_entity.type
_entity.pdbx_description
1 polymer ?
#
loop_
_entity_poly.entity_id
_entity_poly.type
_entity_poly.pdbx_seq_one_letter_code
_entity_poly.pdbx_strand_id
1 'polypeptide(L)' 'MLSQRVKQILGLIAIILFAIFIFGLSHSISTGFAGFWGGLPFAIIAVFVVGLACYDLWDETVNQKD' A
#
# COMPACT_ATOMS: atom_id res chain seq x y z
N MET A 1 13.74 -18.79 -11.34
CA MET A 1 12.47 -18.14 -10.91
C MET A 1 12.39 -18.29 -9.40
N LEU A 2 12.12 -17.20 -8.68
CA LEU A 2 12.13 -17.17 -7.22
C LEU A 2 11.02 -18.07 -6.66
N SER A 3 11.27 -18.80 -5.57
CA SER A 3 10.28 -19.75 -5.00
C SER A 3 9.00 -19.01 -4.59
N GLN A 4 7.83 -19.61 -4.87
CA GLN A 4 6.50 -19.03 -4.61
C GLN A 4 6.36 -18.54 -3.15
N ARG A 5 6.90 -19.30 -2.20
CA ARG A 5 6.89 -18.92 -0.77
C ARG A 5 7.72 -17.68 -0.49
N VAL A 6 8.85 -17.54 -1.18
CA VAL A 6 9.73 -16.37 -1.02
C VAL A 6 9.08 -15.14 -1.68
N LYS A 7 8.41 -15.28 -2.83
CA LYS A 7 7.61 -14.20 -3.43
C LYS A 7 6.53 -13.69 -2.48
N GLN A 8 5.77 -14.60 -1.87
CA GLN A 8 4.74 -14.26 -0.88
C GLN A 8 5.30 -13.47 0.30
N ILE A 9 6.38 -13.97 0.93
CA ILE A 9 6.99 -13.30 2.08
C ILE A 9 7.52 -11.92 1.68
N LEU A 10 8.21 -11.82 0.54
CA LEU A 10 8.79 -10.56 0.08
C LEU A 10 7.71 -9.53 -0.26
N GLY A 11 6.62 -9.96 -0.93
CA GLY A 11 5.48 -9.11 -1.22
C GLY A 11 4.79 -8.61 0.06
N LEU A 12 4.63 -9.49 1.06
CA LEU A 12 3.98 -9.13 2.32
C LEU A 12 4.81 -8.08 3.09
N ILE A 13 6.14 -8.26 3.14
CA ILE A 13 7.07 -7.26 3.70
C ILE A 13 6.96 -5.94 2.92
N ALA A 14 6.91 -5.99 1.58
CA ALA A 14 6.80 -4.81 0.75
C ALA A 14 5.49 -4.04 1.02
N ILE A 15 4.35 -4.72 1.12
CA ILE A 15 3.06 -4.09 1.46
C ILE A 15 3.09 -3.45 2.83
N ILE A 16 3.62 -4.14 3.84
CA ILE A 16 3.67 -3.58 5.21
C ILE A 16 4.50 -2.29 5.22
N LEU A 17 5.68 -2.31 4.60
CA LEU A 17 6.56 -1.15 4.56
C LEU A 17 5.92 0.00 3.75
N PHE A 18 5.28 -0.33 2.63
CA PHE A 18 4.56 0.61 1.79
C PHE A 18 3.37 1.25 2.51
N ALA A 19 2.57 0.46 3.23
CA ALA A 19 1.44 0.95 4.00
C ALA A 19 1.91 1.90 5.11
N ILE A 20 2.93 1.52 5.90
CA ILE A 20 3.50 2.38 6.95
C ILE A 20 3.98 3.70 6.35
N PHE A 21 4.67 3.65 5.21
CA PHE A 21 5.13 4.84 4.51
C PHE A 21 3.97 5.75 4.05
N ILE A 22 2.97 5.20 3.35
CA ILE A 22 1.82 5.98 2.83
C ILE A 22 0.99 6.58 3.97
N PHE A 23 0.74 5.85 5.04
CA PHE A 23 0.04 6.37 6.22
C PHE A 23 0.86 7.46 6.92
N GLY A 24 2.17 7.28 7.06
CA GLY A 24 3.07 8.29 7.60
C GLY A 24 3.09 9.56 6.76
N LEU A 25 3.12 9.45 5.42
CA LEU A 25 2.98 10.57 4.51
C LEU A 25 1.62 11.26 4.68
N SER A 26 0.53 10.50 4.76
CA SER A 26 -0.82 11.03 4.94
C SER A 26 -0.95 11.86 6.20
N HIS A 27 -0.40 11.34 7.31
CA HIS A 27 -0.42 12.05 8.58
C HIS A 27 0.43 13.33 8.51
N SER A 28 1.63 13.26 7.91
CA SER A 28 2.53 14.41 7.75
C SER A 28 1.91 15.53 6.90
N ILE A 29 1.27 15.18 5.78
CA ILE A 29 0.60 16.15 4.89
C ILE A 29 -0.62 16.78 5.60
N SER A 30 -1.44 15.96 6.27
CA SER A 30 -2.67 16.41 6.92
C SER A 30 -2.42 17.29 8.14
N THR A 31 -1.33 17.06 8.87
CA THR A 31 -0.97 17.85 10.07
C THR A 31 -0.06 19.04 9.75
N GLY A 32 0.77 18.93 8.71
CA GLY A 32 1.77 19.94 8.37
C GLY A 32 1.38 20.96 7.29
N PHE A 33 0.70 20.55 6.21
CA PHE A 33 0.58 21.37 4.99
C PHE A 33 -0.83 21.92 4.69
N ALA A 34 -1.89 21.14 4.96
CA ALA A 34 -3.21 21.42 4.37
C ALA A 34 -4.38 21.46 5.36
N GLY A 35 -4.13 21.17 6.65
CA GLY A 35 -5.19 20.95 7.64
C GLY A 35 -6.09 19.74 7.31
N PHE A 36 -7.13 19.51 8.09
CA PHE A 36 -8.02 18.35 7.93
C PHE A 36 -8.67 18.26 6.54
N TRP A 37 -9.11 19.39 5.99
CA TRP A 37 -9.82 19.45 4.70
C TRP A 37 -8.92 19.22 3.48
N GLY A 38 -7.64 19.59 3.54
CA GLY A 38 -6.68 19.26 2.48
C GLY A 38 -6.01 17.90 2.66
N GLY A 39 -5.98 17.37 3.89
CA GLY A 39 -5.52 16.01 4.18
C GLY A 39 -6.52 14.93 3.78
N LEU A 40 -7.83 15.23 3.81
CA LEU A 40 -8.89 14.29 3.46
C LEU A 40 -8.82 13.74 2.01
N PRO A 41 -8.64 14.55 0.95
CA PRO A 41 -8.45 14.03 -0.40
C PRO A 41 -7.17 13.17 -0.52
N PHE A 42 -6.10 13.50 0.21
CA PHE A 42 -4.90 12.68 0.24
C PHE A 42 -5.15 11.32 0.92
N ALA A 43 -5.89 11.30 2.03
CA ALA A 43 -6.24 10.07 2.73
C ALA A 43 -7.08 9.11 1.87
N ILE A 44 -7.99 9.64 1.04
CA ILE A 44 -8.76 8.84 0.08
C ILE A 44 -7.84 8.19 -0.95
N ILE A 45 -6.91 8.95 -1.53
CA ILE A 45 -5.93 8.43 -2.50
C ILE A 45 -5.04 7.37 -1.84
N ALA A 46 -4.56 7.64 -0.62
CA ALA A 46 -3.72 6.73 0.15
C ALA A 46 -4.42 5.37 0.36
N VAL A 47 -5.69 5.37 0.79
CA VAL A 47 -6.47 4.14 0.97
C VAL A 47 -6.67 3.41 -0.36
N PHE A 48 -6.96 4.15 -1.43
CA PHE A 48 -7.17 3.56 -2.75
C PHE A 48 -5.90 2.87 -3.29
N VAL A 49 -4.75 3.53 -3.16
CA VAL A 49 -3.45 2.98 -3.60
C VAL A 49 -3.03 1.78 -2.75
N VAL A 50 -3.24 1.81 -1.43
CA VAL A 50 -2.99 0.64 -0.56
C VAL A 50 -3.91 -0.53 -0.94
N GLY A 51 -5.17 -0.25 -1.28
CA GLY A 51 -6.10 -1.26 -1.79
C GLY A 51 -5.63 -1.91 -3.08
N LEU A 52 -5.12 -1.10 -4.03
CA LEU A 52 -4.53 -1.61 -5.27
C LEU A 52 -3.26 -2.43 -5.02
N ALA A 53 -2.40 -2.01 -4.10
CA ALA A 53 -1.21 -2.79 -3.73
C ALA A 53 -1.58 -4.16 -3.12
N CYS A 54 -2.61 -4.20 -2.27
CA CYS A 54 -3.15 -5.46 -1.74
C CYS A 54 -3.74 -6.35 -2.85
N TYR A 55 -4.44 -5.75 -3.82
CA TYR A 55 -4.97 -6.48 -4.97
C TYR A 55 -3.85 -7.07 -5.82
N ASP A 56 -2.82 -6.28 -6.12
CA ASP A 56 -1.65 -6.71 -6.90
C ASP A 56 -0.91 -7.88 -6.23
N LEU A 57 -0.72 -7.80 -4.91
CA LEU A 57 -0.15 -8.92 -4.16
C LEU A 57 -1.04 -10.15 -4.17
N TRP A 58 -2.36 -9.99 -4.03
CA TRP A 58 -3.29 -11.11 -4.15
C TRP A 58 -3.22 -11.73 -5.54
N ASP A 59 -3.20 -10.92 -6.60
CA ASP A 59 -3.15 -11.40 -7.97
C ASP A 59 -1.87 -12.21 -8.22
N GLU A 60 -0.72 -11.66 -7.86
CA GLU A 60 0.61 -12.29 -8.02
C GLU A 60 0.78 -13.56 -7.16
N THR A 61 0.09 -13.66 -6.00
CA THR A 61 0.26 -14.80 -5.08
C THR A 61 -0.84 -15.87 -5.13
N VAL A 62 -2.07 -15.49 -5.48
CA VAL A 62 -3.26 -16.36 -5.47
C VAL A 62 -3.80 -16.59 -6.89
N ASN A 63 -3.90 -15.55 -7.72
CA ASN A 63 -4.21 -15.72 -9.15
C ASN A 63 -2.93 -16.02 -9.93
N GLN A 64 -2.36 -17.20 -9.71
CA GLN A 64 -1.53 -17.80 -10.74
C GLN A 64 -2.46 -18.23 -11.88
N LYS A 65 -2.88 -17.28 -12.72
CA LYS A 65 -3.30 -17.62 -14.08
C LYS A 65 -2.02 -17.99 -14.81
N ASP A 66 -1.86 -19.30 -15.03
CA ASP A 66 -0.83 -19.88 -15.89
C ASP A 66 -0.68 -19.10 -17.22
#